data_AF-T0D9C6-F1
#
_entry.id   AF-T0D9C6-F1
#
_cell.length_a   1.000
_cell.length_b   1.000
_cell.length_c   1.000
_cell.angle_alpha   90.00
_cell.angle_beta   90.00
_cell.angle_gamma   90.00
#
_symmetry.space_group_name_H-M   'P 1'
#
loop_
_entity.id
_entity.type
_entity.pdbx_description
1 polymer ?
#
loop_
_entity_poly.entity_id
_entity_poly.type
_entity_poly.pdbx_seq_one_letter_code
_entity_poly.pdbx_strand_id
1 'polypeptide(L)'
;MKNNLLRHVLLVVGYIVWAVLINALGVWIIGPLVKDLAIYGVLAVVVLAILWLTSIYPKYRRRFVTFTLFSLLLGQGLSSLAFSSFAKTLVVTVVVSLVLFVAALWFGKIRFFPLLFGTLAVIVANAWLPFSDWPFLTQFRIVQHSRLHIDPHNLAAAPFDVVHTKQGDALLTVSEYIPSDDLLQQLVQNATDSPDALQNVLQTAQGEYRFVEIKQVGGHIEQVTATAQDLAQAHPLNLIKTFFPFQLAHWYVADGEMNEYLSPYLTTNQAVQTALNPASYATTMQALSNQGVQEELENWQSALAQLGVQAKPSGWQIAGGKLTGTYQGQAVSVSVSATSVVGMGHFTTPSANQLLLVGNNNLQVFDLDAQKVVATYQGTPTTPVPNDVVVGPLAHGGADAIFVNASPAYILTLTPAGQWHKVYTATSPSFRFETVLDMGQGATQIVTDDPSKVRNATTRYFSAYRFVPGATGKPGQLERDWRVFRTNVVNVTPVSFSDGTEDLAVAIYGSGEYLILHKWNVPVLPISAGLFGIVIIAGWVNRIRLYKGAKQA
;
A
#
# COMPACT_ATOMS: atom_id res chain seq x y z
N MET A 1 -36.73 29.36 -29.39
CA MET A 1 -35.54 28.48 -29.57
C MET A 1 -34.62 28.41 -28.35
N LYS A 2 -34.16 29.53 -27.76
CA LYS A 2 -33.20 29.53 -26.63
C LYS A 2 -33.60 28.66 -25.41
N ASN A 3 -34.88 28.66 -25.02
CA ASN A 3 -35.36 27.87 -23.86
C ASN A 3 -35.29 26.35 -24.06
N ASN A 4 -35.40 25.86 -25.31
CA ASN A 4 -35.29 24.44 -25.58
C ASN A 4 -33.83 23.98 -25.55
N LEU A 5 -32.89 24.79 -26.05
CA LEU A 5 -31.46 24.47 -25.99
C LEU A 5 -30.98 24.39 -24.54
N LEU A 6 -31.32 25.38 -23.71
CA LEU A 6 -30.94 25.41 -22.29
C LEU A 6 -31.45 24.17 -21.54
N ARG A 7 -32.70 23.76 -21.77
CA ARG A 7 -33.27 22.54 -21.17
C ARG A 7 -32.54 21.26 -21.60
N HIS A 8 -32.09 21.18 -22.85
CA HIS A 8 -31.32 20.02 -23.33
C HIS A 8 -29.93 19.97 -22.69
N VAL A 9 -29.24 21.11 -22.61
CA VAL A 9 -27.93 21.21 -21.97
C VAL A 9 -28.02 20.83 -20.48
N LEU A 10 -28.97 21.41 -19.74
CA LEU A 10 -29.17 21.08 -18.32
C LEU A 10 -29.46 19.60 -18.09
N LEU A 11 -30.22 18.98 -19.00
CA LEU A 11 -30.49 17.54 -18.93
C LEU A 11 -29.21 16.73 -19.13
N VAL A 12 -28.40 17.04 -20.15
CA VAL A 12 -27.12 16.35 -20.39
C VAL A 12 -26.18 16.50 -19.21
N VAL A 13 -26.02 17.73 -18.69
CA VAL A 13 -25.19 18.01 -17.50
C VAL A 13 -25.68 17.21 -16.30
N GLY A 14 -27.00 17.13 -16.07
CA GLY A 14 -27.56 16.31 -15.00
C GLY A 14 -27.20 14.82 -15.11
N TYR A 15 -27.16 14.26 -16.31
CA TYR A 15 -26.74 12.87 -16.54
C TYR A 15 -25.24 12.67 -16.32
N ILE A 16 -24.40 13.62 -16.75
CA ILE A 16 -22.95 13.61 -16.50
C ILE A 16 -22.69 13.59 -14.99
N VAL A 17 -23.27 14.55 -14.27
CA VAL A 17 -23.11 14.67 -12.81
C VAL A 17 -23.61 13.41 -12.10
N TRP A 18 -24.76 12.87 -12.52
CA TRP A 18 -25.29 11.64 -11.94
C TRP A 18 -24.40 10.42 -12.20
N ALA A 19 -23.80 10.31 -13.38
CA ALA A 19 -22.92 9.19 -13.72
C ALA A 19 -21.65 9.16 -12.86
N VAL A 20 -21.06 10.32 -12.60
CA VAL A 20 -19.91 10.46 -11.70
C VAL A 20 -20.34 10.23 -10.25
N LEU A 21 -21.43 10.89 -9.82
CA LEU A 21 -21.92 10.79 -8.45
C LEU A 21 -22.31 9.36 -8.07
N ILE A 22 -22.99 8.60 -8.95
CA ILE A 22 -23.43 7.25 -8.59
C ILE A 22 -22.25 6.29 -8.43
N ASN A 23 -21.20 6.43 -9.24
CA ASN A 23 -19.97 5.66 -9.08
C ASN A 23 -19.25 6.05 -7.78
N ALA A 24 -19.18 7.34 -7.47
CA ALA A 24 -18.68 7.84 -6.19
C ALA A 24 -19.46 7.26 -5.00
N LEU A 25 -20.79 7.27 -5.04
CA LEU A 25 -21.63 6.66 -4.00
C LEU A 25 -21.43 5.14 -3.91
N GLY A 26 -21.25 4.47 -5.05
CA GLY A 26 -20.93 3.05 -5.13
C GLY A 26 -19.68 2.70 -4.34
N VAL A 27 -18.62 3.50 -4.53
CA VAL A 27 -17.31 3.27 -3.92
C VAL A 27 -17.19 3.81 -2.48
N TRP A 28 -17.77 4.97 -2.19
CA TRP A 28 -17.60 5.66 -0.90
C TRP A 28 -18.68 5.31 0.13
N ILE A 29 -19.86 4.85 -0.28
CA ILE A 29 -20.98 4.55 0.63
C ILE A 29 -21.38 3.08 0.52
N ILE A 30 -21.79 2.63 -0.67
CA ILE A 30 -22.40 1.31 -0.85
C ILE A 30 -21.38 0.19 -0.57
N GLY A 31 -20.21 0.24 -1.19
CA GLY A 31 -19.13 -0.72 -0.98
C GLY A 31 -18.73 -0.84 0.50
N PRO A 32 -18.39 0.26 1.17
CA PRO A 32 -18.09 0.31 2.60
C PRO A 32 -19.18 -0.29 3.49
N LEU A 33 -20.45 0.07 3.27
CA LEU A 33 -21.57 -0.49 4.04
C LEU A 33 -21.61 -2.02 3.94
N VAL A 34 -21.54 -2.56 2.72
CA VAL A 34 -21.59 -4.01 2.50
C VAL A 34 -20.35 -4.72 3.07
N LYS A 35 -19.16 -4.12 2.88
CA LYS A 35 -17.88 -4.71 3.30
C LYS A 35 -17.68 -4.70 4.82
N ASP A 36 -18.11 -3.64 5.53
CA ASP A 36 -17.91 -3.52 6.99
C ASP A 36 -19.05 -4.18 7.79
N LEU A 37 -20.30 -4.06 7.33
CA LEU A 37 -21.50 -4.48 8.08
C LEU A 37 -22.15 -5.77 7.57
N ALA A 38 -21.57 -6.40 6.54
CA ALA A 38 -22.06 -7.65 5.94
C ALA A 38 -23.58 -7.58 5.62
N ILE A 39 -24.39 -8.47 6.21
CA ILE A 39 -25.84 -8.55 5.96
C ILE A 39 -26.58 -7.26 6.33
N TYR A 40 -26.17 -6.57 7.40
CA TYR A 40 -26.77 -5.31 7.82
C TYR A 40 -26.45 -4.19 6.81
N GLY A 41 -25.26 -4.24 6.21
CA GLY A 41 -24.87 -3.36 5.11
C GLY A 41 -25.76 -3.54 3.89
N VAL A 42 -26.03 -4.79 3.50
CA VAL A 42 -26.94 -5.10 2.38
C VAL A 42 -28.35 -4.58 2.65
N LEU A 43 -28.88 -4.77 3.86
CA LEU A 43 -30.20 -4.25 4.24
C LEU A 43 -30.24 -2.71 4.17
N ALA A 44 -29.21 -2.02 4.66
CA ALA A 44 -29.12 -0.57 4.56
C ALA A 44 -29.12 -0.10 3.09
N VAL A 45 -28.39 -0.79 2.21
CA VAL A 45 -28.37 -0.50 0.77
C VAL A 45 -29.75 -0.69 0.15
N VAL A 46 -30.49 -1.74 0.52
CA VAL A 46 -31.87 -1.96 0.05
C VAL A 46 -32.79 -0.83 0.49
N VAL A 47 -32.71 -0.40 1.75
CA VAL A 47 -33.48 0.76 2.26
C VAL A 47 -33.15 2.04 1.49
N LEU A 48 -31.86 2.33 1.27
CA LEU A 48 -31.43 3.48 0.48
C LEU A 48 -31.94 3.41 -0.96
N ALA A 49 -31.90 2.23 -1.58
CA ALA A 49 -32.43 2.02 -2.92
C ALA A 49 -33.95 2.25 -2.97
N ILE A 50 -34.72 1.80 -1.97
CA ILE A 50 -36.17 2.05 -1.87
C ILE A 50 -36.46 3.55 -1.71
N LEU A 51 -35.73 4.25 -0.82
CA LEU A 51 -35.88 5.69 -0.61
C LEU A 51 -35.59 6.48 -1.89
N TRP A 52 -34.53 6.10 -2.61
CA TRP A 52 -34.20 6.69 -3.90
C TRP A 52 -35.26 6.38 -4.97
N LEU A 53 -35.70 5.12 -5.13
CA LEU A 53 -36.72 4.73 -6.11
C LEU A 53 -38.06 5.43 -5.87
N THR A 54 -38.45 5.59 -4.60
CA THR A 54 -39.70 6.26 -4.22
C THR A 54 -39.65 7.77 -4.45
N SER A 55 -38.46 8.38 -4.44
CA SER A 55 -38.24 9.79 -4.79
C SER A 55 -38.48 10.08 -6.27
N ILE A 56 -38.27 9.09 -7.15
CA ILE A 56 -38.42 9.26 -8.59
C ILE A 56 -39.89 9.05 -8.99
N TYR A 57 -40.43 10.00 -9.76
CA TYR A 57 -41.79 9.91 -10.29
C TYR A 57 -41.96 8.65 -11.18
N PRO A 58 -43.06 7.87 -11.04
CA PRO A 58 -43.21 6.56 -11.70
C PRO A 58 -42.90 6.53 -13.20
N LYS A 59 -43.29 7.58 -13.93
CA LYS A 59 -43.05 7.71 -15.38
C LYS A 59 -41.56 7.71 -15.77
N TYR A 60 -40.67 8.15 -14.88
CA TYR A 60 -39.23 8.29 -15.15
C TYR A 60 -38.37 7.21 -14.49
N ARG A 61 -38.93 6.37 -13.61
CA ARG A 61 -38.18 5.35 -12.84
C ARG A 61 -37.35 4.43 -13.72
N ARG A 62 -37.97 3.84 -14.75
CA ARG A 62 -37.28 2.92 -15.66
C ARG A 62 -36.02 3.54 -16.26
N ARG A 63 -36.11 4.78 -16.76
CA ARG A 63 -34.98 5.50 -17.36
C ARG A 63 -33.85 5.75 -16.37
N PHE A 64 -34.18 6.25 -15.18
CA PHE A 64 -33.18 6.53 -14.14
C PHE A 64 -32.52 5.26 -13.63
N VAL A 65 -33.30 4.21 -13.34
CA VAL A 65 -32.77 2.92 -12.88
C VAL A 65 -31.85 2.31 -13.92
N THR A 66 -32.27 2.24 -15.19
CA THR A 66 -31.42 1.69 -16.25
C THR A 66 -30.15 2.51 -16.42
N PHE A 67 -30.20 3.85 -16.35
CA PHE A 67 -29.00 4.68 -16.46
C PHE A 67 -28.05 4.52 -15.25
N THR A 68 -28.58 4.45 -14.04
CA THR A 68 -27.82 4.18 -12.81
C THR A 68 -27.09 2.84 -12.90
N LEU A 69 -27.80 1.77 -13.27
CA LEU A 69 -27.22 0.44 -13.44
C LEU A 69 -26.18 0.42 -14.57
N PHE A 70 -26.48 1.07 -15.70
CA PHE A 70 -25.55 1.26 -16.80
C PHE A 70 -24.24 1.90 -16.32
N SER A 71 -24.33 3.02 -15.58
CA SER A 71 -23.18 3.78 -15.10
C SER A 71 -22.33 3.00 -14.11
N LEU A 72 -22.96 2.26 -13.20
CA LEU A 72 -22.28 1.42 -12.21
C LEU A 72 -21.59 0.21 -12.87
N LEU A 73 -22.27 -0.47 -13.78
CA LEU A 73 -21.70 -1.62 -14.50
C LEU A 73 -20.56 -1.20 -15.40
N LEU A 74 -20.69 -0.07 -16.09
CA LEU A 74 -19.60 0.47 -16.89
C LEU A 74 -18.41 0.83 -15.99
N GLY A 75 -18.65 1.55 -14.90
CA GLY A 75 -17.60 1.92 -13.96
C GLY A 75 -16.84 0.71 -13.40
N GLN A 76 -17.57 -0.30 -12.93
CA GLN A 76 -16.98 -1.52 -12.40
C GLN A 76 -16.31 -2.38 -13.47
N GLY A 77 -16.84 -2.37 -14.70
CA GLY A 77 -16.22 -3.05 -15.84
C GLY A 77 -14.94 -2.39 -16.32
N LEU A 78 -14.80 -1.06 -16.18
CA LEU A 78 -13.58 -0.34 -16.55
C LEU A 78 -12.51 -0.44 -15.46
N SER A 79 -12.89 -0.46 -14.18
CA SER A 79 -11.92 -0.58 -13.09
C SER A 79 -11.22 -1.92 -13.06
N SER A 80 -11.85 -3.00 -13.56
CA SER A 80 -11.19 -4.30 -13.71
C SER A 80 -10.15 -4.35 -14.84
N LEU A 81 -10.12 -3.33 -15.71
CA LEU A 81 -9.22 -3.25 -16.85
C LEU A 81 -8.04 -2.30 -16.63
N ALA A 82 -8.00 -1.61 -15.49
CA ALA A 82 -7.01 -0.57 -15.21
C ALA A 82 -5.55 -1.04 -15.40
N PHE A 83 -5.29 -2.35 -15.37
CA PHE A 83 -3.93 -2.92 -15.39
C PHE A 83 -3.68 -3.90 -16.55
N SER A 84 -4.60 -3.98 -17.52
CA SER A 84 -4.35 -4.73 -18.75
C SER A 84 -3.59 -3.89 -19.78
N SER A 85 -2.97 -4.53 -20.79
CA SER A 85 -2.26 -3.81 -21.85
C SER A 85 -3.17 -2.76 -22.50
N PHE A 86 -2.62 -1.60 -22.87
CA PHE A 86 -3.42 -0.49 -23.41
C PHE A 86 -4.36 -0.94 -24.54
N ALA A 87 -3.88 -1.78 -25.45
CA ALA A 87 -4.67 -2.34 -26.54
C ALA A 87 -5.86 -3.17 -26.02
N LYS A 88 -5.64 -4.06 -25.04
CA LYS A 88 -6.70 -4.86 -24.44
C LYS A 88 -7.70 -3.98 -23.67
N THR A 89 -7.21 -3.02 -22.90
CA THR A 89 -8.04 -2.04 -22.18
C THR A 89 -8.94 -1.26 -23.15
N LEU A 90 -8.39 -0.79 -24.28
CA LEU A 90 -9.13 -0.08 -25.31
C LEU A 90 -10.23 -0.95 -25.93
N VAL A 91 -9.88 -2.16 -26.37
CA VAL A 91 -10.83 -3.08 -27.01
C VAL A 91 -11.97 -3.44 -26.06
N VAL A 92 -11.66 -3.85 -24.83
CA VAL A 92 -12.70 -4.25 -23.87
C VAL A 92 -13.55 -3.05 -23.46
N THR A 93 -12.95 -1.86 -23.28
CA THR A 93 -13.69 -0.62 -23.00
C THR A 93 -14.71 -0.32 -24.09
N VAL A 94 -14.33 -0.41 -25.36
CA VAL A 94 -15.23 -0.18 -26.49
C VAL A 94 -16.35 -1.21 -26.52
N VAL A 95 -16.02 -2.50 -26.38
CA VAL A 95 -17.01 -3.60 -26.43
C VAL A 95 -18.00 -3.49 -25.28
N VAL A 96 -17.53 -3.36 -24.03
CA VAL A 96 -18.39 -3.23 -22.84
C VAL A 96 -19.26 -1.99 -22.94
N SER A 97 -18.68 -0.85 -23.33
CA SER A 97 -19.43 0.39 -23.53
C SER A 97 -20.54 0.20 -24.57
N LEU A 98 -20.24 -0.38 -25.72
CA LEU A 98 -21.21 -0.56 -26.81
C LEU A 98 -22.35 -1.50 -26.40
N VAL A 99 -22.04 -2.65 -25.79
CA VAL A 99 -23.05 -3.61 -25.30
C VAL A 99 -23.98 -2.95 -24.28
N LEU A 100 -23.40 -2.28 -23.27
CA LEU A 100 -24.18 -1.58 -22.25
C LEU A 100 -24.97 -0.41 -22.83
N PHE A 101 -24.42 0.30 -23.83
CA PHE A 101 -25.05 1.43 -24.50
C PHE A 101 -26.29 1.00 -25.29
N VAL A 102 -26.18 -0.09 -26.06
CA VAL A 102 -27.31 -0.67 -26.80
C VAL A 102 -28.39 -1.15 -25.82
N ALA A 103 -28.01 -1.82 -24.73
CA ALA A 103 -28.96 -2.24 -23.70
C ALA A 103 -29.68 -1.04 -23.07
N ALA A 104 -28.97 0.05 -22.77
CA ALA A 104 -29.54 1.26 -22.20
C ALA A 104 -30.48 2.01 -23.16
N LEU A 105 -30.17 2.04 -24.46
CA LEU A 105 -31.06 2.58 -25.49
C LEU A 105 -32.33 1.73 -25.64
N TRP A 106 -32.17 0.42 -25.80
CA TRP A 106 -33.28 -0.49 -26.12
C TRP A 106 -34.19 -0.72 -24.92
N PHE A 107 -33.61 -1.12 -23.77
CA PHE A 107 -34.38 -1.40 -22.56
C PHE A 107 -34.70 -0.12 -21.78
N GLY A 108 -33.77 0.83 -21.66
CA GLY A 108 -33.98 2.04 -20.88
C GLY A 108 -34.81 3.11 -21.60
N LYS A 109 -34.86 3.08 -22.94
CA LYS A 109 -35.40 4.17 -23.78
C LYS A 109 -34.81 5.54 -23.38
N ILE A 110 -33.51 5.54 -23.06
CA ILE A 110 -32.74 6.75 -22.73
C ILE A 110 -32.38 7.46 -24.04
N ARG A 111 -32.28 8.80 -24.00
CA ARG A 111 -31.88 9.56 -25.19
C ARG A 111 -30.40 9.35 -25.49
N PHE A 112 -30.03 9.38 -26.76
CA PHE A 112 -28.66 9.15 -27.22
C PHE A 112 -27.63 10.09 -26.57
N PHE A 113 -27.82 11.42 -26.64
CA PHE A 113 -26.82 12.37 -26.14
C PHE A 113 -26.54 12.27 -24.64
N PRO A 114 -27.54 12.22 -23.73
CA PRO A 114 -27.28 12.03 -22.31
C PRO A 114 -26.54 10.72 -22.00
N LEU A 115 -26.85 9.65 -22.74
CA LEU A 115 -26.16 8.37 -22.60
C LEU A 115 -24.70 8.50 -23.07
N LEU A 116 -24.45 9.10 -24.25
CA LEU A 116 -23.11 9.31 -24.80
C LEU A 116 -22.21 10.11 -23.86
N PHE A 117 -22.68 11.27 -23.40
CA PHE A 117 -21.89 12.10 -22.49
C PHE A 117 -21.75 11.48 -21.10
N GLY A 118 -22.74 10.71 -20.63
CA GLY A 118 -22.60 9.90 -19.42
C GLY A 118 -21.51 8.84 -19.55
N THR A 119 -21.49 8.09 -20.66
CA THR A 119 -20.43 7.11 -20.97
C THR A 119 -19.06 7.78 -20.98
N LEU A 120 -18.91 8.89 -21.71
CA LEU A 120 -17.65 9.63 -21.79
C LEU A 120 -17.20 10.13 -20.41
N ALA A 121 -18.12 10.62 -19.58
CA ALA A 121 -17.80 11.06 -18.24
C ALA A 121 -17.25 9.92 -17.37
N VAL A 122 -17.85 8.71 -17.44
CA VAL A 122 -17.36 7.54 -16.71
C VAL A 122 -15.99 7.09 -17.21
N ILE A 123 -15.78 7.06 -18.53
CA ILE A 123 -14.48 6.71 -19.13
C ILE A 123 -13.40 7.70 -18.71
N VAL A 124 -13.65 9.01 -18.86
CA VAL A 124 -12.69 10.06 -18.48
C VAL A 124 -12.39 10.00 -16.98
N ALA A 125 -13.41 9.80 -16.15
CA ALA A 125 -13.24 9.68 -14.71
C ALA A 125 -12.37 8.48 -14.32
N ASN A 126 -12.58 7.31 -14.95
CA ASN A 126 -11.78 6.11 -14.70
C ASN A 126 -10.37 6.19 -15.30
N ALA A 127 -10.19 6.90 -16.42
CA ALA A 127 -8.88 7.13 -17.03
C ALA A 127 -8.01 8.11 -16.21
N TRP A 128 -8.63 9.07 -15.54
CA TRP A 128 -7.94 9.97 -14.60
C TRP A 128 -7.50 9.22 -13.33
N LEU A 129 -8.43 8.49 -12.71
CA LEU A 129 -8.15 7.65 -11.56
C LEU A 129 -9.10 6.45 -11.58
N PRO A 130 -8.59 5.20 -11.62
CA PRO A 130 -9.43 4.01 -11.58
C PRO A 130 -10.37 4.00 -10.38
N PHE A 131 -11.61 3.54 -10.57
CA PHE A 131 -12.60 3.53 -9.48
C PHE A 131 -12.21 2.60 -8.32
N SER A 132 -11.25 1.69 -8.53
CA SER A 132 -10.62 0.90 -7.47
C SER A 132 -9.91 1.77 -6.43
N ASP A 133 -9.38 2.92 -6.83
CA ASP A 133 -8.50 3.78 -6.01
C ASP A 133 -9.22 5.05 -5.53
N TRP A 134 -10.44 5.28 -5.99
CA TRP A 134 -11.34 6.29 -5.44
C TRP A 134 -11.54 6.19 -3.92
N PRO A 135 -11.51 5.02 -3.23
CA PRO A 135 -11.58 5.00 -1.78
C PRO A 135 -10.54 5.90 -1.10
N PHE A 136 -9.34 6.05 -1.67
CA PHE A 136 -8.30 6.91 -1.09
C PHE A 136 -8.71 8.38 -1.04
N LEU A 137 -9.52 8.84 -2.00
CA LEU A 137 -10.02 10.22 -2.05
C LEU A 137 -10.80 10.63 -0.80
N THR A 138 -11.27 9.67 0.00
CA THR A 138 -11.93 9.96 1.28
C THR A 138 -11.01 10.60 2.33
N GLN A 139 -9.69 10.37 2.24
CA GLN A 139 -8.70 10.82 3.23
C GLN A 139 -7.44 11.44 2.60
N PHE A 140 -7.19 11.16 1.32
CA PHE A 140 -5.97 11.52 0.63
C PHE A 140 -6.25 12.17 -0.72
N ARG A 141 -5.44 13.15 -1.07
CA ARG A 141 -5.21 13.55 -2.45
C ARG A 141 -4.13 12.63 -3.01
N ILE A 142 -4.38 12.03 -4.17
CA ILE A 142 -3.38 11.23 -4.87
C ILE A 142 -2.49 12.20 -5.65
N VAL A 143 -1.22 12.28 -5.27
CA VAL A 143 -0.22 13.14 -5.90
C VAL A 143 0.32 12.46 -7.15
N GLN A 144 0.60 11.16 -7.03
CA GLN A 144 1.04 10.33 -8.13
C GLN A 144 0.37 8.96 -8.06
N HIS A 145 0.03 8.44 -9.24
CA HIS A 145 -0.44 7.08 -9.44
C HIS A 145 0.28 6.55 -10.67
N SER A 146 1.09 5.51 -10.48
CA SER A 146 1.89 4.93 -11.54
C SER A 146 2.10 3.44 -11.27
N ARG A 147 2.77 2.77 -12.20
CA ARG A 147 3.05 1.35 -12.15
C ARG A 147 4.52 1.11 -12.42
N LEU A 148 5.13 0.30 -11.56
CA LEU A 148 6.43 -0.30 -11.82
C LEU A 148 6.19 -1.59 -12.61
N HIS A 149 7.03 -1.83 -13.62
CA HIS A 149 7.03 -3.12 -14.28
C HIS A 149 7.63 -4.09 -13.28
N ILE A 150 6.83 -4.94 -12.66
CA ILE A 150 7.33 -6.00 -11.79
C ILE A 150 6.54 -7.25 -12.12
N ASP A 151 7.19 -8.42 -12.10
CA ASP A 151 6.50 -9.70 -12.19
C ASP A 151 5.96 -10.06 -10.80
N PRO A 152 4.63 -10.14 -10.60
CA PRO A 152 4.04 -10.51 -9.31
C PRO A 152 4.46 -11.89 -8.78
N HIS A 153 5.02 -12.77 -9.63
CA HIS A 153 5.57 -14.06 -9.19
C HIS A 153 6.92 -13.93 -8.48
N ASN A 154 7.68 -12.87 -8.81
CA ASN A 154 9.02 -12.60 -8.28
C ASN A 154 8.96 -11.52 -7.21
N LEU A 155 8.22 -10.43 -7.47
CA LEU A 155 7.99 -9.31 -6.56
C LEU A 155 6.48 -9.05 -6.46
N ALA A 156 5.85 -9.54 -5.40
CA ALA A 156 4.42 -9.42 -5.20
C ALA A 156 3.97 -7.97 -4.97
N ALA A 157 4.88 -7.09 -4.55
CA ALA A 157 4.67 -5.65 -4.46
C ALA A 157 6.02 -4.93 -4.61
N ALA A 158 5.98 -3.67 -5.04
CA ALA A 158 7.18 -2.85 -5.14
C ALA A 158 7.77 -2.62 -3.74
N PRO A 159 9.03 -3.03 -3.49
CA PRO A 159 9.70 -2.75 -2.23
C PRO A 159 10.15 -1.28 -2.21
N PHE A 160 10.15 -0.69 -1.02
CA PHE A 160 10.49 0.72 -0.84
C PHE A 160 11.55 0.89 0.22
N ASP A 161 12.48 1.79 -0.07
CA ASP A 161 13.42 2.35 0.88
C ASP A 161 13.52 3.87 0.68
N VAL A 162 13.87 4.61 1.73
CA VAL A 162 13.91 6.08 1.67
C VAL A 162 15.35 6.56 1.78
N VAL A 163 15.75 7.37 0.81
CA VAL A 163 17.05 8.05 0.80
C VAL A 163 16.83 9.53 1.01
N HIS A 164 17.41 10.08 2.07
CA HIS A 164 17.34 11.51 2.36
C HIS A 164 18.34 12.28 1.47
N THR A 165 17.82 13.07 0.53
CA THR A 165 18.65 13.93 -0.33
C THR A 165 18.60 15.39 0.13
N LYS A 166 19.46 16.24 -0.43
CA LYS A 166 19.44 17.68 -0.14
C LYS A 166 18.18 18.40 -0.62
N GLN A 167 17.40 17.78 -1.52
CA GLN A 167 16.24 18.37 -2.18
C GLN A 167 14.91 17.82 -1.64
N GLY A 168 14.98 16.94 -0.63
CA GLY A 168 13.86 16.14 -0.14
C GLY A 168 14.18 14.64 -0.21
N ASP A 169 13.24 13.82 0.19
CA ASP A 169 13.39 12.37 0.14
C ASP A 169 13.29 11.84 -1.30
N ALA A 170 14.08 10.81 -1.60
CA ALA A 170 13.92 9.98 -2.77
C ALA A 170 13.47 8.59 -2.32
N LEU A 171 12.42 8.07 -2.95
CA LEU A 171 11.93 6.72 -2.71
C LEU A 171 12.62 5.76 -3.67
N LEU A 172 13.50 4.92 -3.15
CA LEU A 172 14.20 3.90 -3.90
C LEU A 172 13.32 2.65 -4.02
N THR A 173 13.27 2.09 -5.23
CA THR A 173 12.52 0.88 -5.54
C THR A 173 13.13 0.18 -6.75
N VAL A 174 12.48 -0.88 -7.23
CA VAL A 174 12.92 -1.69 -8.37
C VAL A 174 11.87 -1.72 -9.46
N SER A 175 12.32 -1.80 -10.71
CA SER A 175 11.48 -2.02 -11.88
C SER A 175 12.19 -3.01 -12.79
N GLU A 176 11.43 -3.95 -13.34
CA GLU A 176 11.87 -4.94 -14.31
C GLU A 176 12.62 -4.24 -15.44
N TYR A 177 13.82 -4.77 -15.70
CA TYR A 177 14.64 -4.40 -16.82
C TYR A 177 14.28 -5.33 -17.97
N ILE A 178 13.69 -4.77 -19.03
CA ILE A 178 13.42 -5.50 -20.26
C ILE A 178 14.46 -5.06 -21.27
N PRO A 179 15.45 -5.91 -21.61
CA PRO A 179 16.44 -5.59 -22.62
C PRO A 179 15.74 -5.26 -23.94
N SER A 180 16.23 -4.27 -24.67
CA SER A 180 15.75 -4.03 -26.05
C SER A 180 15.98 -5.26 -26.93
N ASP A 181 15.13 -5.47 -27.95
CA ASP A 181 15.27 -6.61 -28.88
C ASP A 181 16.68 -6.72 -29.49
N ASP A 182 17.32 -5.58 -29.78
CA ASP A 182 18.68 -5.53 -30.32
C ASP A 182 19.73 -6.00 -29.30
N LEU A 183 19.61 -5.56 -28.05
CA LEU A 183 20.48 -6.02 -26.96
C LEU A 183 20.27 -7.51 -26.67
N LEU A 184 19.01 -7.97 -26.70
CA LEU A 184 18.68 -9.37 -26.50
C LEU A 184 19.26 -10.25 -27.61
N GLN A 185 19.18 -9.81 -28.86
CA GLN A 185 19.82 -10.48 -29.99
C GLN A 185 21.34 -10.51 -29.85
N GLN A 186 21.96 -9.42 -29.40
CA GLN A 186 23.41 -9.39 -29.14
C GLN A 186 23.80 -10.33 -28.00
N LEU A 187 23.04 -10.37 -26.89
CA LEU A 187 23.28 -11.28 -25.78
C LEU A 187 23.14 -12.74 -26.20
N VAL A 188 22.13 -13.07 -27.02
CA VAL A 188 21.93 -14.42 -27.57
C VAL A 188 23.05 -14.78 -28.56
N GLN A 189 23.53 -13.84 -29.38
CA GLN A 189 24.64 -14.07 -30.32
C GLN A 189 25.99 -14.22 -29.61
N ASN A 190 26.16 -13.57 -28.46
CA ASN A 190 27.38 -13.62 -27.65
C ASN A 190 27.35 -14.77 -26.62
N ALA A 191 26.20 -15.41 -26.39
CA ALA A 191 26.09 -16.60 -25.57
C ALA A 191 26.91 -17.72 -26.23
N THR A 192 27.96 -18.18 -25.55
CA THR A 192 28.83 -19.26 -26.03
C THR A 192 28.06 -20.58 -26.20
N ASP A 193 28.61 -21.55 -26.95
CA ASP A 193 28.05 -22.91 -27.15
C ASP A 193 27.97 -23.78 -25.86
N SER A 194 28.00 -23.16 -24.69
CA SER A 194 27.79 -23.79 -23.40
C SER A 194 26.31 -24.09 -23.20
N PRO A 195 25.92 -25.29 -22.74
CA PRO A 195 24.53 -25.65 -22.44
C PRO A 195 23.84 -24.66 -21.48
N ASP A 196 24.62 -24.03 -20.60
CA ASP A 196 24.13 -23.14 -19.56
C ASP A 196 24.10 -21.66 -20.01
N ALA A 197 24.80 -21.30 -21.10
CA ALA A 197 24.91 -19.89 -21.53
C ALA A 197 23.59 -19.34 -22.04
N LEU A 198 22.84 -20.11 -22.83
CA LEU A 198 21.51 -19.72 -23.29
C LEU A 198 20.50 -19.69 -22.14
N GLN A 199 20.60 -20.64 -21.19
CA GLN A 199 19.75 -20.64 -19.99
C GLN A 199 20.01 -19.41 -19.12
N ASN A 200 21.28 -19.04 -18.93
CA ASN A 200 21.66 -17.84 -18.18
C ASN A 200 21.15 -16.58 -18.90
N VAL A 201 21.32 -16.47 -20.23
CA VAL A 201 20.78 -15.35 -21.01
C VAL A 201 19.25 -15.27 -20.93
N LEU A 202 18.56 -16.41 -20.91
CA LEU A 202 17.09 -16.45 -20.76
C LEU A 202 16.63 -16.12 -19.33
N GLN A 203 17.40 -16.51 -18.31
CA GLN A 203 17.15 -16.15 -16.92
C GLN A 203 17.41 -14.67 -16.65
N THR A 204 18.42 -14.08 -17.29
CA THR A 204 18.70 -12.64 -17.22
C THR A 204 17.73 -11.82 -18.08
N ALA A 205 17.26 -12.36 -19.21
CA ALA A 205 16.33 -11.66 -20.09
C ALA A 205 14.91 -11.47 -19.51
N GLN A 206 14.51 -12.31 -18.55
CA GLN A 206 13.21 -12.24 -17.87
C GLN A 206 13.42 -12.52 -16.38
N GLY A 207 13.34 -11.48 -15.56
CA GLY A 207 13.59 -11.59 -14.11
C GLY A 207 14.70 -10.69 -13.58
N GLU A 208 15.25 -9.82 -14.44
CA GLU A 208 16.12 -8.73 -14.01
C GLU A 208 15.35 -7.48 -13.64
N TYR A 209 15.85 -6.77 -12.64
CA TYR A 209 15.33 -5.54 -12.13
C TYR A 209 16.43 -4.49 -12.09
N ARG A 210 16.08 -3.26 -12.44
CA ARG A 210 16.92 -2.08 -12.23
C ARG A 210 16.42 -1.28 -11.04
N PHE A 211 17.34 -0.64 -10.34
CA PHE A 211 16.99 0.30 -9.28
C PHE A 211 16.55 1.63 -9.86
N VAL A 212 15.44 2.14 -9.34
CA VAL A 212 14.86 3.41 -9.75
C VAL A 212 14.51 4.24 -8.52
N GLU A 213 14.65 5.55 -8.66
CA GLU A 213 14.25 6.53 -7.67
C GLU A 213 12.98 7.23 -8.13
N ILE A 214 12.01 7.33 -7.23
CA ILE A 214 10.87 8.22 -7.37
C ILE A 214 11.21 9.46 -6.54
N LYS A 215 11.38 10.62 -7.18
CA LYS A 215 11.76 11.87 -6.50
C LYS A 215 11.21 13.10 -7.20
N GLN A 216 11.29 14.25 -6.52
CA GLN A 216 10.86 15.51 -7.10
C GLN A 216 11.92 16.07 -8.08
N VAL A 217 11.55 16.21 -9.35
CA VAL A 217 12.35 16.82 -10.41
C VAL A 217 11.53 17.95 -11.04
N GLY A 218 12.05 19.18 -11.00
CA GLY A 218 11.36 20.32 -11.62
C GLY A 218 9.96 20.63 -11.08
N GLY A 219 9.66 20.25 -9.82
CA GLY A 219 8.34 20.43 -9.21
C GLY A 219 7.37 19.25 -9.41
N HIS A 220 7.76 18.24 -10.18
CA HIS A 220 6.96 17.04 -10.44
C HIS A 220 7.63 15.81 -9.83
N ILE A 221 6.84 14.81 -9.42
CA ILE A 221 7.40 13.53 -8.98
C ILE A 221 7.62 12.67 -10.23
N GLU A 222 8.86 12.27 -10.44
CA GLU A 222 9.29 11.51 -11.61
C GLU A 222 10.07 10.26 -11.18
N GLN A 223 10.01 9.23 -12.02
CA GLN A 223 10.83 8.03 -11.87
C GLN A 223 12.11 8.21 -12.69
N VAL A 224 13.26 8.11 -12.05
CA VAL A 224 14.58 8.19 -12.67
C VAL A 224 15.44 6.98 -12.29
N THR A 225 16.51 6.71 -13.03
CA THR A 225 17.50 5.70 -12.63
C THR A 225 18.14 6.09 -11.30
N ALA A 226 18.31 5.12 -10.40
CA ALA A 226 18.95 5.36 -9.12
C ALA A 226 20.44 5.71 -9.26
N THR A 227 20.92 6.67 -8.49
CA THR A 227 22.34 7.04 -8.51
C THR A 227 23.15 6.12 -7.60
N ALA A 228 24.42 5.89 -7.94
CA ALA A 228 25.31 5.10 -7.09
C ALA A 228 25.43 5.67 -5.67
N GLN A 229 25.40 7.01 -5.53
CA GLN A 229 25.47 7.66 -4.21
C GLN A 229 24.21 7.43 -3.37
N ASP A 230 23.04 7.38 -3.99
CA ASP A 230 21.78 7.13 -3.30
C ASP A 230 21.61 5.64 -2.97
N LEU A 231 22.02 4.75 -3.88
CA LEU A 231 22.13 3.31 -3.61
C LEU A 231 23.07 3.04 -2.42
N ALA A 232 24.20 3.74 -2.33
CA ALA A 232 25.11 3.61 -1.19
C ALA A 232 24.50 4.00 0.17
N GLN A 233 23.35 4.68 0.19
CA GLN A 233 22.62 5.08 1.40
C GLN A 233 21.47 4.13 1.74
N ALA A 234 21.06 3.29 0.81
CA ALA A 234 19.94 2.39 0.97
C ALA A 234 20.27 1.20 1.87
N HIS A 235 19.26 0.69 2.55
CA HIS A 235 19.30 -0.55 3.28
C HIS A 235 18.83 -1.69 2.36
N PRO A 236 19.73 -2.53 1.81
CA PRO A 236 19.38 -3.50 0.77
C PRO A 236 18.29 -4.49 1.20
N LEU A 237 18.23 -4.84 2.49
CA LEU A 237 17.17 -5.73 3.02
C LEU A 237 15.74 -5.14 2.92
N ASN A 238 15.59 -3.83 2.73
CA ASN A 238 14.29 -3.21 2.45
C ASN A 238 13.84 -3.45 1.01
N LEU A 239 14.76 -3.78 0.10
CA LEU A 239 14.54 -3.89 -1.33
C LEU A 239 14.28 -5.34 -1.82
N ILE A 240 14.40 -6.36 -0.95
CA ILE A 240 14.41 -7.79 -1.35
C ILE A 240 13.31 -8.66 -0.71
N LYS A 241 12.29 -8.06 -0.06
CA LYS A 241 11.43 -8.73 0.93
C LYS A 241 10.53 -9.89 0.45
N THR A 242 10.51 -10.29 -0.82
CA THR A 242 9.35 -11.01 -1.36
C THR A 242 9.32 -12.51 -1.07
N PHE A 243 10.45 -13.22 -0.98
CA PHE A 243 10.45 -14.69 -0.78
C PHE A 243 11.55 -15.23 0.13
N PHE A 244 12.13 -14.35 0.94
CA PHE A 244 13.16 -14.72 1.90
C PHE A 244 12.65 -15.76 2.93
N PRO A 245 13.39 -16.85 3.22
CA PRO A 245 14.77 -17.14 2.82
C PRO A 245 14.89 -18.18 1.67
N PHE A 246 13.87 -18.31 0.81
CA PHE A 246 13.87 -19.30 -0.28
C PHE A 246 14.47 -18.78 -1.58
N GLN A 247 14.55 -17.46 -1.75
CA GLN A 247 15.24 -16.80 -2.86
C GLN A 247 16.34 -15.90 -2.32
N LEU A 248 17.43 -15.77 -3.08
CA LEU A 248 18.46 -14.77 -2.91
C LEU A 248 18.35 -13.71 -3.99
N ALA A 249 18.60 -12.47 -3.61
CA ALA A 249 18.90 -11.40 -4.54
C ALA A 249 20.39 -11.41 -4.91
N HIS A 250 20.65 -11.23 -6.21
CA HIS A 250 21.99 -11.02 -6.74
C HIS A 250 22.05 -9.68 -7.44
N TRP A 251 23.01 -8.85 -7.03
CA TRP A 251 23.29 -7.57 -7.63
C TRP A 251 24.57 -7.59 -8.44
N TYR A 252 24.53 -6.92 -9.58
CA TYR A 252 25.67 -6.77 -10.46
C TYR A 252 25.61 -5.41 -11.16
N VAL A 253 26.76 -5.00 -11.70
CA VAL A 253 26.89 -3.73 -12.42
C VAL A 253 26.99 -4.01 -13.91
N ALA A 254 26.12 -3.38 -14.70
CA ALA A 254 26.21 -3.36 -16.16
C ALA A 254 25.96 -1.93 -16.65
N ASP A 255 26.78 -1.48 -17.60
CA ASP A 255 26.68 -0.14 -18.20
C ASP A 255 26.68 1.03 -17.19
N GLY A 256 27.31 0.83 -16.02
CA GLY A 256 27.35 1.83 -14.95
C GLY A 256 26.08 1.92 -14.11
N GLU A 257 25.12 1.02 -14.32
CA GLU A 257 23.90 0.88 -13.52
C GLU A 257 23.95 -0.40 -12.69
N MET A 258 23.26 -0.38 -11.54
CA MET A 258 23.10 -1.56 -10.69
C MET A 258 21.82 -2.29 -11.07
N ASN A 259 21.94 -3.58 -11.36
CA ASN A 259 20.83 -4.46 -11.65
C ASN A 259 20.75 -5.58 -10.61
N GLU A 260 19.57 -6.18 -10.51
CA GLU A 260 19.21 -7.25 -9.60
C GLU A 260 18.59 -8.40 -10.37
N TYR A 261 18.89 -9.63 -9.99
CA TYR A 261 18.08 -10.79 -10.37
C TYR A 261 17.88 -11.71 -9.15
N LEU A 262 16.79 -12.47 -9.15
CA LEU A 262 16.46 -13.38 -8.06
C LEU A 262 16.77 -14.83 -8.45
N SER A 263 17.37 -15.60 -7.54
CA SER A 263 17.60 -17.04 -7.73
C SER A 263 17.14 -17.86 -6.53
N PRO A 264 16.70 -19.12 -6.69
CA PRO A 264 16.40 -19.99 -5.55
C PRO A 264 17.64 -20.24 -4.69
N TYR A 265 17.55 -20.04 -3.37
CA TYR A 265 18.70 -20.25 -2.48
C TYR A 265 19.04 -21.74 -2.30
N LEU A 266 18.00 -22.58 -2.26
CA LEU A 266 18.13 -24.02 -2.16
C LEU A 266 17.80 -24.68 -3.50
N THR A 267 18.57 -25.71 -3.84
CA THR A 267 18.14 -26.65 -4.88
C THR A 267 16.86 -27.38 -4.46
N THR A 268 16.07 -27.85 -5.43
CA THR A 268 14.85 -28.63 -5.16
C THR A 268 15.10 -29.80 -4.20
N ASN A 269 16.22 -30.51 -4.36
CA ASN A 269 16.58 -31.62 -3.47
C ASN A 269 16.88 -31.15 -2.04
N GLN A 270 17.61 -30.06 -1.85
CA GLN A 270 17.90 -29.51 -0.51
C GLN A 270 16.63 -28.98 0.16
N ALA A 271 15.74 -28.32 -0.59
CA ALA A 271 14.46 -27.85 -0.09
C ALA A 271 13.58 -29.02 0.39
N VAL A 272 13.50 -30.10 -0.39
CA VAL A 272 12.78 -31.33 -0.01
C VAL A 272 13.41 -31.97 1.24
N GLN A 273 14.74 -32.11 1.30
CA GLN A 273 15.42 -32.68 2.48
C GLN A 273 15.20 -31.84 3.74
N THR A 274 15.18 -30.51 3.61
CA THR A 274 14.88 -29.59 4.71
C THR A 274 13.44 -29.77 5.19
N ALA A 275 12.48 -29.84 4.25
CA ALA A 275 11.06 -30.05 4.56
C ALA A 275 10.78 -31.42 5.19
N LEU A 276 11.54 -32.46 4.84
CA LEU A 276 11.41 -33.80 5.40
C LEU A 276 11.99 -33.95 6.82
N ASN A 277 12.65 -32.91 7.36
CA ASN A 277 13.15 -32.88 8.73
C ASN A 277 12.42 -31.81 9.58
N PRO A 278 11.17 -32.05 10.00
CA PRO A 278 10.35 -31.05 10.71
C PRO A 278 10.95 -30.65 12.06
N ALA A 279 11.76 -31.50 12.70
CA ALA A 279 12.38 -31.23 14.00
C ALA A 279 13.45 -30.13 13.93
N SER A 280 14.21 -30.05 12.84
CA SER A 280 15.23 -29.01 12.62
C SER A 280 14.80 -27.91 11.65
N TYR A 281 13.61 -28.03 11.04
CA TYR A 281 13.14 -27.12 9.99
C TYR A 281 13.29 -25.64 10.39
N ALA A 282 12.73 -25.23 11.54
CA ALA A 282 12.80 -23.84 11.99
C ALA A 282 14.24 -23.33 12.18
N THR A 283 15.10 -24.14 12.79
CA THR A 283 16.52 -23.78 13.00
C THR A 283 17.30 -23.72 11.70
N THR A 284 17.05 -24.64 10.77
CA THR A 284 17.67 -24.66 9.44
C THR A 284 17.24 -23.46 8.61
N MET A 285 15.95 -23.14 8.62
CA MET A 285 15.42 -21.96 7.93
C MET A 285 16.00 -20.66 8.49
N GLN A 286 16.19 -20.56 9.81
CA GLN A 286 16.85 -19.41 10.42
C GLN A 286 18.33 -19.31 10.05
N ALA A 287 19.05 -20.44 10.02
CA ALA A 287 20.46 -20.46 9.63
C ALA A 287 20.64 -20.06 8.16
N LEU A 288 19.82 -20.60 7.27
CA LEU A 288 19.77 -20.24 5.85
C LEU A 288 19.45 -18.76 5.66
N SER A 289 18.47 -18.26 6.41
CA SER A 289 18.14 -16.84 6.45
C SER A 289 19.37 -15.98 6.79
N ASN A 290 20.05 -16.28 7.90
CA ASN A 290 21.22 -15.51 8.33
C ASN A 290 22.36 -15.58 7.29
N GLN A 291 22.59 -16.74 6.68
CA GLN A 291 23.61 -16.93 5.66
C GLN A 291 23.26 -16.16 4.37
N GLY A 292 22.01 -16.25 3.92
CA GLY A 292 21.52 -15.54 2.74
C GLY A 292 21.64 -14.03 2.89
N VAL A 293 21.22 -13.46 4.03
CA VAL A 293 21.39 -12.03 4.34
C VAL A 293 22.86 -11.62 4.26
N GLN A 294 23.78 -12.44 4.77
CA GLN A 294 25.20 -12.11 4.75
C GLN A 294 25.75 -12.14 3.32
N GLU A 295 25.46 -13.18 2.54
CA GLU A 295 25.85 -13.29 1.14
C GLU A 295 25.31 -12.11 0.32
N GLU A 296 24.06 -11.72 0.58
CA GLU A 296 23.43 -10.57 -0.02
C GLU A 296 24.18 -9.26 0.34
N LEU A 297 24.39 -8.99 1.63
CA LEU A 297 25.10 -7.78 2.05
C LEU A 297 26.52 -7.69 1.45
N GLU A 298 27.23 -8.82 1.36
CA GLU A 298 28.56 -8.88 0.72
C GLU A 298 28.49 -8.61 -0.78
N ASN A 299 27.50 -9.19 -1.48
CA ASN A 299 27.30 -8.96 -2.91
C ASN A 299 26.89 -7.51 -3.21
N TRP A 300 26.01 -6.91 -2.41
CA TRP A 300 25.65 -5.49 -2.48
C TRP A 300 26.88 -4.58 -2.36
N GLN A 301 27.72 -4.83 -1.36
CA GLN A 301 28.96 -4.07 -1.15
C GLN A 301 29.93 -4.20 -2.33
N SER A 302 30.08 -5.42 -2.87
CA SER A 302 30.92 -5.68 -4.04
C SER A 302 30.44 -4.92 -5.27
N ALA A 303 29.14 -4.93 -5.53
CA ALA A 303 28.54 -4.21 -6.66
C ALA A 303 28.65 -2.68 -6.50
N LEU A 304 28.43 -2.14 -5.30
CA LEU A 304 28.67 -0.71 -5.02
C LEU A 304 30.14 -0.32 -5.25
N ALA A 305 31.08 -1.17 -4.82
CA ALA A 305 32.51 -0.92 -5.03
C ALA A 305 32.88 -0.86 -6.53
N GLN A 306 32.22 -1.65 -7.38
CA GLN A 306 32.37 -1.57 -8.84
C GLN A 306 31.86 -0.23 -9.42
N LEU A 307 30.85 0.38 -8.79
CA LEU A 307 30.37 1.73 -9.11
C LEU A 307 31.24 2.85 -8.52
N GLY A 308 32.33 2.50 -7.83
CA GLY A 308 33.24 3.48 -7.22
C GLY A 308 32.68 4.16 -5.97
N VAL A 309 31.62 3.60 -5.38
CA VAL A 309 31.03 4.07 -4.11
C VAL A 309 31.18 2.99 -3.05
N GLN A 310 31.25 3.40 -1.79
CA GLN A 310 31.19 2.47 -0.67
C GLN A 310 29.82 2.57 -0.04
N ALA A 311 29.23 1.43 0.31
CA ALA A 311 28.06 1.41 1.16
C ALA A 311 28.37 2.28 2.39
N LYS A 312 27.55 3.30 2.64
CA LYS A 312 27.58 3.92 3.95
C LYS A 312 27.08 2.82 4.89
N PRO A 313 27.87 2.36 5.87
CA PRO A 313 27.38 1.36 6.80
C PRO A 313 26.08 1.89 7.35
N SER A 314 24.97 1.16 7.15
CA SER A 314 23.82 1.31 8.01
C SER A 314 24.40 1.18 9.42
N GLY A 315 24.38 2.27 10.19
CA GLY A 315 25.39 2.51 11.24
C GLY A 315 25.54 1.43 12.32
N TRP A 316 24.65 0.43 12.31
CA TRP A 316 24.54 -0.67 13.24
C TRP A 316 24.31 -1.99 12.49
N GLN A 317 25.12 -2.99 12.80
CA GLN A 317 25.01 -4.35 12.25
C GLN A 317 25.26 -5.38 13.33
N ILE A 318 24.71 -6.58 13.16
CA ILE A 318 24.99 -7.73 14.03
C ILE A 318 25.76 -8.77 13.24
N ALA A 319 26.99 -9.05 13.67
CA ALA A 319 27.85 -10.05 13.06
C ALA A 319 28.48 -10.92 14.15
N GLY A 320 28.41 -12.24 14.00
CA GLY A 320 28.98 -13.18 14.97
C GLY A 320 28.45 -13.01 16.40
N GLY A 321 27.18 -12.64 16.56
CA GLY A 321 26.56 -12.39 17.88
C GLY A 321 27.00 -11.10 18.57
N LYS A 322 27.65 -10.19 17.84
CA LYS A 322 28.04 -8.86 18.34
C LYS A 322 27.35 -7.77 17.55
N LEU A 323 26.74 -6.83 18.26
CA LEU A 323 26.34 -5.54 17.72
C LEU A 323 27.61 -4.72 17.49
N THR A 324 27.84 -4.32 16.25
CA THR A 324 28.96 -3.45 15.87
C THR A 324 28.44 -2.20 15.17
N GLY A 325 29.10 -1.07 15.39
CA GLY A 325 28.70 0.21 14.83
C GLY A 325 29.56 1.35 15.36
N THR A 326 29.19 2.59 15.02
CA THR A 326 29.85 3.79 15.56
C THR A 326 28.81 4.72 16.18
N TYR A 327 29.05 5.15 17.41
CA TYR A 327 28.22 6.13 18.11
C TYR A 327 29.09 7.28 18.62
N GLN A 328 28.74 8.53 18.25
CA GLN A 328 29.51 9.73 18.61
C GLN A 328 31.02 9.62 18.28
N GLY A 329 31.36 8.96 17.17
CA GLY A 329 32.74 8.73 16.73
C GLY A 329 33.48 7.59 17.44
N GLN A 330 32.85 6.92 18.41
CA GLN A 330 33.41 5.75 19.09
C GLN A 330 32.89 4.45 18.49
N ALA A 331 33.79 3.51 18.24
CA ALA A 331 33.42 2.17 17.82
C ALA A 331 32.73 1.42 18.96
N VAL A 332 31.57 0.87 18.70
CA VAL A 332 30.80 0.02 19.63
C VAL A 332 30.90 -1.42 19.14
N SER A 333 31.19 -2.34 20.06
CA SER A 333 31.24 -3.78 19.81
C SER A 333 30.80 -4.53 21.06
N VAL A 334 29.51 -4.88 21.14
CA VAL A 334 28.92 -5.51 22.34
C VAL A 334 28.22 -6.81 21.96
N SER A 335 28.39 -7.86 22.78
CA SER A 335 27.68 -9.13 22.58
C SER A 335 26.17 -8.96 22.80
N VAL A 336 25.37 -9.46 21.87
CA VAL A 336 23.90 -9.40 21.90
C VAL A 336 23.31 -10.76 21.55
N SER A 337 22.09 -11.04 21.99
CA SER A 337 21.36 -12.27 21.63
C SER A 337 20.35 -12.05 20.50
N ALA A 338 20.57 -11.00 19.71
CA ALA A 338 19.78 -10.61 18.56
C ALA A 338 20.44 -11.05 17.26
N THR A 339 19.66 -11.10 16.18
CA THR A 339 20.08 -11.47 14.82
C THR A 339 20.02 -10.28 13.86
N SER A 340 19.19 -9.29 14.12
CA SER A 340 19.09 -8.08 13.29
C SER A 340 18.81 -6.82 14.12
N VAL A 341 19.17 -5.67 13.55
CA VAL A 341 18.78 -4.34 14.05
C VAL A 341 17.49 -3.95 13.33
N VAL A 342 16.44 -3.61 14.07
CA VAL A 342 15.17 -3.13 13.49
C VAL A 342 15.27 -1.63 13.18
N GLY A 343 15.83 -0.87 14.11
CA GLY A 343 15.95 0.58 13.97
C GLY A 343 16.42 1.25 15.26
N MET A 344 16.59 2.56 15.17
CA MET A 344 16.89 3.45 16.29
C MET A 344 15.60 4.10 16.78
N GLY A 345 15.51 4.39 18.08
CA GLY A 345 14.37 5.06 18.69
C GLY A 345 14.62 5.44 20.15
N HIS A 346 13.54 5.90 20.80
CA HIS A 346 13.52 6.47 22.14
C HIS A 346 12.58 5.69 23.07
N PHE A 347 12.95 4.48 23.47
CA PHE A 347 11.99 3.54 24.10
C PHE A 347 11.76 3.74 25.60
N THR A 348 12.82 3.99 26.36
CA THR A 348 12.72 4.13 27.83
C THR A 348 12.32 5.53 28.26
N THR A 349 12.81 6.55 27.55
CA THR A 349 12.46 7.96 27.72
C THR A 349 12.51 8.65 26.36
N PRO A 350 11.77 9.76 26.13
CA PRO A 350 11.74 10.46 24.84
C PRO A 350 13.10 11.00 24.36
N SER A 351 14.13 11.00 25.20
CA SER A 351 15.47 11.53 24.88
C SER A 351 16.56 10.46 24.83
N ALA A 352 16.25 9.19 25.13
CA ALA A 352 17.25 8.13 25.19
C ALA A 352 17.60 7.65 23.77
N ASN A 353 18.87 7.61 23.39
CA ASN A 353 19.28 7.12 22.07
C ASN A 353 19.46 5.60 22.13
N GLN A 354 18.53 4.85 21.55
CA GLN A 354 18.47 3.40 21.74
C GLN A 354 18.24 2.67 20.43
N LEU A 355 18.68 1.41 20.36
CA LEU A 355 18.44 0.52 19.23
C LEU A 355 17.46 -0.57 19.66
N LEU A 356 16.51 -0.88 18.77
CA LEU A 356 15.71 -2.09 18.88
C LEU A 356 16.39 -3.20 18.07
N LEU A 357 16.68 -4.29 18.75
CA LEU A 357 17.25 -5.50 18.17
C LEU A 357 16.22 -6.63 18.23
N VAL A 358 16.12 -7.40 17.15
CA VAL A 358 15.28 -8.60 17.08
C VAL A 358 16.18 -9.83 17.02
N GLY A 359 15.85 -10.85 17.80
CA GLY A 359 16.48 -12.16 17.74
C GLY A 359 15.47 -13.30 17.72
N ASN A 360 15.92 -14.49 18.12
CA ASN A 360 15.07 -15.68 18.13
C ASN A 360 13.97 -15.55 19.21
N ASN A 361 12.77 -15.16 18.76
CA ASN A 361 11.60 -14.96 19.60
C ASN A 361 11.85 -13.98 20.76
N ASN A 362 12.71 -12.98 20.57
CA ASN A 362 13.03 -11.97 21.57
C ASN A 362 13.24 -10.58 20.95
N LEU A 363 13.07 -9.55 21.79
CA LEU A 363 13.45 -8.17 21.48
C LEU A 363 14.45 -7.71 22.53
N GLN A 364 15.44 -6.93 22.11
CA GLN A 364 16.37 -6.27 23.02
C GLN A 364 16.41 -4.78 22.72
N VAL A 365 16.42 -3.96 23.77
CA VAL A 365 16.69 -2.53 23.66
C VAL A 365 18.11 -2.29 24.14
N PHE A 366 18.96 -1.85 23.23
CA PHE A 366 20.34 -1.48 23.50
C PHE A 366 20.45 0.04 23.64
N ASP A 367 20.98 0.49 24.77
CA ASP A 367 21.18 1.90 25.04
C ASP A 367 22.56 2.34 24.56
N LEU A 368 22.60 3.32 23.67
CA LEU A 368 23.83 3.79 23.03
C LEU A 368 24.71 4.58 23.98
N ASP A 369 24.10 5.36 24.87
CA ASP A 369 24.80 6.21 25.84
C ASP A 369 25.41 5.36 26.97
N ALA A 370 24.66 4.35 27.44
CA ALA A 370 25.12 3.42 28.48
C ALA A 370 25.90 2.21 27.92
N GLN A 371 25.93 2.04 26.59
CA GLN A 371 26.55 0.91 25.87
C GLN A 371 26.17 -0.47 26.41
N LYS A 372 24.90 -0.67 26.78
CA LYS A 372 24.41 -1.94 27.33
C LYS A 372 22.98 -2.23 26.91
N VAL A 373 22.62 -3.50 26.94
CA VAL A 373 21.21 -3.91 26.85
C VAL A 373 20.49 -3.47 28.12
N VAL A 374 19.47 -2.62 27.99
CA VAL A 374 18.69 -2.09 29.11
C VAL A 374 17.37 -2.83 29.32
N ALA A 375 16.88 -3.54 28.30
CA ALA A 375 15.68 -4.35 28.41
C ALA A 375 15.72 -5.53 27.42
N THR A 376 15.22 -6.69 27.85
CA THR A 376 15.02 -7.87 26.98
C THR A 376 13.59 -8.37 27.16
N TYR A 377 12.86 -8.53 26.06
CA TYR A 377 11.53 -9.14 26.02
C TYR A 377 11.66 -10.53 25.40
N GLN A 378 11.16 -11.55 26.09
CA GLN A 378 11.13 -12.91 25.57
C GLN A 378 9.68 -13.25 25.18
N GLY A 379 9.46 -13.57 23.91
CA GLY A 379 8.19 -14.08 23.42
C GLY A 379 7.88 -15.45 23.99
N THR A 380 6.60 -15.81 24.01
CA THR A 380 6.12 -17.14 24.42
C THR A 380 5.57 -17.88 23.20
N PRO A 381 5.38 -19.21 23.27
CA PRO A 381 4.72 -19.95 22.18
C PRO A 381 3.33 -19.41 21.82
N THR A 382 2.62 -18.81 22.78
CA THR A 382 1.30 -18.20 22.58
C THR A 382 1.35 -16.73 22.16
N THR A 383 2.49 -16.06 22.35
CA THR A 383 2.72 -14.67 21.95
C THR A 383 4.14 -14.52 21.40
N PRO A 384 4.40 -15.06 20.19
CA PRO A 384 5.73 -15.01 19.61
C PRO A 384 6.12 -13.58 19.23
N VAL A 385 7.42 -13.36 19.06
CA VAL A 385 8.01 -12.16 18.48
C VAL A 385 8.48 -12.48 17.06
N PRO A 386 7.76 -12.04 16.01
CA PRO A 386 8.23 -12.13 14.63
C PRO A 386 9.29 -11.06 14.33
N ASN A 387 9.94 -11.19 13.17
CA ASN A 387 10.83 -10.16 12.62
C ASN A 387 10.08 -8.95 12.01
N ASP A 388 8.76 -8.93 12.16
CA ASP A 388 7.86 -7.94 11.61
C ASP A 388 7.39 -7.01 12.71
N VAL A 389 8.13 -5.91 12.85
CA VAL A 389 8.01 -4.95 13.92
C VAL A 389 8.08 -3.55 13.35
N VAL A 390 7.17 -2.69 13.79
CA VAL A 390 7.18 -1.25 13.51
C VAL A 390 7.54 -0.51 14.79
N VAL A 391 8.29 0.58 14.68
CA VAL A 391 8.67 1.45 15.81
C VAL A 391 8.10 2.84 15.58
N GLY A 392 7.60 3.46 16.64
CA GLY A 392 7.21 4.86 16.63
C GLY A 392 6.45 5.25 17.91
N PRO A 393 6.16 6.54 18.11
CA PRO A 393 5.51 7.00 19.33
C PRO A 393 4.03 6.59 19.39
N LEU A 394 3.47 6.45 20.60
CA LEU A 394 2.00 6.31 20.78
C LEU A 394 1.28 7.66 20.86
N ALA A 395 2.04 8.71 21.20
CA ALA A 395 1.57 10.07 21.30
C ALA A 395 2.72 11.01 20.93
N HIS A 396 2.39 12.13 20.33
CA HIS A 396 3.36 13.13 19.88
C HIS A 396 4.32 13.54 21.01
N GLY A 397 5.63 13.46 20.76
CA GLY A 397 6.68 13.76 21.74
C GLY A 397 6.83 12.74 22.87
N GLY A 398 6.13 11.61 22.82
CA GLY A 398 6.26 10.51 23.77
C GLY A 398 7.45 9.60 23.46
N ALA A 399 7.71 8.65 24.38
CA ALA A 399 8.64 7.56 24.11
C ALA A 399 8.07 6.62 23.02
N ASP A 400 8.97 6.01 22.25
CA ASP A 400 8.62 5.07 21.21
C ASP A 400 8.05 3.78 21.78
N ALA A 401 7.02 3.28 21.10
CA ALA A 401 6.47 1.96 21.30
C ALA A 401 6.92 1.02 20.18
N ILE A 402 6.81 -0.27 20.49
CA ILE A 402 7.14 -1.37 19.60
C ILE A 402 5.82 -2.02 19.19
N PHE A 403 5.48 -1.94 17.91
CA PHE A 403 4.28 -2.52 17.32
C PHE A 403 4.64 -3.87 16.71
N VAL A 404 4.20 -4.94 17.35
CA VAL A 404 4.59 -6.31 17.00
C VAL A 404 3.49 -6.97 16.18
N ASN A 405 3.78 -7.32 14.92
CA ASN A 405 2.84 -7.96 13.99
C ASN A 405 2.76 -9.49 14.20
N ALA A 406 2.52 -9.91 15.44
CA ALA A 406 2.18 -11.29 15.77
C ALA A 406 0.72 -11.61 15.39
N SER A 407 0.28 -12.85 15.65
CA SER A 407 -1.12 -13.26 15.50
C SER A 407 -1.70 -13.65 16.86
N PRO A 408 -2.46 -12.75 17.53
CA PRO A 408 -2.81 -11.38 17.15
C PRO A 408 -1.68 -10.37 17.40
N ALA A 409 -1.73 -9.23 16.71
CA ALA A 409 -0.76 -8.15 16.85
C ALA A 409 -0.89 -7.44 18.22
N TYR A 410 0.19 -6.88 18.74
CA TYR A 410 0.20 -6.21 20.05
C TYR A 410 1.21 -5.06 20.11
N ILE A 411 1.04 -4.16 21.08
CA ILE A 411 1.91 -3.00 21.31
C ILE A 411 2.64 -3.19 22.63
N LEU A 412 3.96 -3.02 22.61
CA LEU A 412 4.83 -2.99 23.78
C LEU A 412 5.38 -1.57 24.01
N THR A 413 5.47 -1.18 25.28
CA THR A 413 6.16 0.03 25.73
C THR A 413 7.16 -0.33 26.82
N LEU A 414 8.15 0.54 27.05
CA LEU A 414 9.09 0.41 28.15
C LEU A 414 8.89 1.53 29.17
N THR A 415 9.03 1.19 30.45
CA THR A 415 9.16 2.22 31.49
C THR A 415 10.58 2.79 31.48
N PRO A 416 10.82 3.95 32.13
CA PRO A 416 12.18 4.47 32.33
C PRO A 416 13.11 3.48 33.06
N ALA A 417 12.56 2.52 33.81
CA ALA A 417 13.30 1.46 34.48
C ALA A 417 13.58 0.23 33.60
N GLY A 418 13.23 0.26 32.32
CA GLY A 418 13.45 -0.86 31.38
C GLY A 418 12.43 -2.01 31.50
N GLN A 419 11.27 -1.78 32.13
CA GLN A 419 10.25 -2.82 32.29
C GLN A 419 9.23 -2.80 31.14
N TRP A 420 9.08 -3.95 30.47
CA TRP A 420 8.15 -4.14 29.37
C TRP A 420 6.69 -4.14 29.82
N HIS A 421 5.85 -3.40 29.10
CA HIS A 421 4.41 -3.38 29.30
C HIS A 421 3.71 -3.62 27.97
N LYS A 422 2.81 -4.61 27.95
CA LYS A 422 1.90 -4.80 26.82
C LYS A 422 0.69 -3.90 27.02
N VAL A 423 0.59 -2.85 26.23
CA VAL A 423 -0.44 -1.80 26.40
C VAL A 423 -1.68 -2.04 25.52
N TYR A 424 -1.56 -2.89 24.49
CA TYR A 424 -2.65 -3.24 23.60
C TYR A 424 -2.44 -4.64 23.00
N THR A 425 -3.53 -5.35 22.73
CA THR A 425 -3.56 -6.57 21.91
C THR A 425 -4.74 -6.48 20.96
N ALA A 426 -4.52 -6.74 19.67
CA ALA A 426 -5.56 -6.74 18.67
C ALA A 426 -6.57 -7.86 18.92
N THR A 427 -7.83 -7.57 18.64
CA THR A 427 -8.91 -8.54 18.78
C THR A 427 -8.95 -9.53 17.63
N SER A 428 -8.39 -9.16 16.46
CA SER A 428 -8.34 -10.02 15.28
C SER A 428 -6.91 -10.51 15.01
N PRO A 429 -6.73 -11.81 14.70
CA PRO A 429 -5.43 -12.37 14.29
C PRO A 429 -4.92 -11.84 12.95
N SER A 430 -5.79 -11.19 12.18
CA SER A 430 -5.46 -10.61 10.87
C SER A 430 -5.24 -9.10 10.92
N PHE A 431 -5.26 -8.46 12.08
CA PHE A 431 -4.89 -7.05 12.21
C PHE A 431 -3.38 -6.88 12.09
N ARG A 432 -2.92 -5.83 11.42
CA ARG A 432 -1.50 -5.56 11.18
C ARG A 432 -1.20 -4.06 11.31
N PHE A 433 -0.05 -3.74 11.91
CA PHE A 433 0.55 -2.41 11.90
C PHE A 433 1.43 -2.26 10.66
N GLU A 434 1.29 -1.15 9.94
CA GLU A 434 2.08 -0.87 8.74
C GLU A 434 3.15 0.18 9.03
N THR A 435 2.77 1.32 9.61
CA THR A 435 3.69 2.40 9.98
C THR A 435 3.10 3.30 11.05
N VAL A 436 3.87 4.26 11.56
CA VAL A 436 3.43 5.31 12.48
C VAL A 436 3.75 6.67 11.86
N LEU A 437 2.75 7.56 11.81
CA LEU A 437 2.89 8.91 11.28
C LEU A 437 2.83 9.92 12.41
N ASP A 438 3.89 10.71 12.55
CA ASP A 438 3.96 11.82 13.49
C ASP A 438 3.73 13.15 12.76
N MET A 439 2.45 13.49 12.56
CA MET A 439 2.00 14.60 11.70
C MET A 439 2.32 16.02 12.23
N GLY A 440 3.26 16.17 13.18
CA GLY A 440 3.85 17.44 13.67
C GLY A 440 2.93 18.47 14.34
N GLN A 441 1.62 18.44 14.09
CA GLN A 441 0.62 19.40 14.61
C GLN A 441 -0.65 18.71 15.12
N GLY A 442 -0.60 17.40 15.42
CA GLY A 442 -1.76 16.60 15.84
C GLY A 442 -1.38 15.27 16.50
N ALA A 443 -2.40 14.47 16.83
CA ALA A 443 -2.22 13.13 17.41
C ALA A 443 -1.48 12.20 16.43
N THR A 444 -0.52 11.44 16.96
CA THR A 444 0.16 10.36 16.23
C THR A 444 -0.84 9.39 15.64
N GLN A 445 -0.66 9.05 14.36
CA GLN A 445 -1.52 8.11 13.66
C GLN A 445 -0.80 6.79 13.45
N ILE A 446 -1.35 5.73 14.00
CA ILE A 446 -0.89 4.37 13.81
C ILE A 446 -1.59 3.85 12.56
N VAL A 447 -0.85 3.70 11.47
CA VAL A 447 -1.37 3.21 10.20
C VAL A 447 -1.39 1.69 10.23
N THR A 448 -2.53 1.13 9.82
CA THR A 448 -2.83 -0.28 10.03
C THR A 448 -3.59 -0.86 8.86
N ASP A 449 -3.51 -2.17 8.76
CA ASP A 449 -4.30 -3.00 7.88
C ASP A 449 -5.33 -3.77 8.74
N ASP A 450 -6.55 -3.22 8.80
CA ASP A 450 -7.59 -3.63 9.75
C ASP A 450 -8.64 -4.51 9.04
N PRO A 451 -9.03 -5.67 9.59
CA PRO A 451 -10.11 -6.50 9.06
C PRO A 451 -11.52 -5.94 9.33
N SER A 452 -12.52 -6.46 8.61
CA SER A 452 -13.93 -6.07 8.79
C SER A 452 -14.40 -6.22 10.24
N LYS A 453 -15.22 -5.28 10.73
CA LYS A 453 -15.71 -5.30 12.12
C LYS A 453 -16.64 -6.48 12.42
N VAL A 454 -17.44 -6.89 11.45
CA VAL A 454 -18.51 -7.89 11.63
C VAL A 454 -18.22 -9.15 10.82
N ARG A 455 -17.58 -9.02 9.65
CA ARG A 455 -17.31 -10.16 8.79
C ARG A 455 -16.08 -10.90 9.32
N ASN A 456 -16.24 -12.19 9.60
CA ASN A 456 -15.12 -13.10 9.86
C ASN A 456 -14.38 -13.41 8.54
N ALA A 457 -13.66 -12.42 8.01
CA ALA A 457 -12.83 -12.54 6.83
C ALA A 457 -11.46 -11.89 7.09
N THR A 458 -10.42 -12.50 6.54
CA THR A 458 -9.04 -12.01 6.63
C THR A 458 -8.75 -10.82 5.72
N THR A 459 -9.76 -10.32 4.99
CA THR A 459 -9.63 -9.14 4.14
C THR A 459 -9.35 -7.91 4.99
N ARG A 460 -8.17 -7.31 4.79
CA ARG A 460 -7.70 -6.11 5.47
C ARG A 460 -7.98 -4.88 4.63
N TYR A 461 -8.20 -3.77 5.32
CA TYR A 461 -8.43 -2.46 4.72
C TYR A 461 -7.47 -1.46 5.34
N PHE A 462 -6.90 -0.63 4.47
CA PHE A 462 -5.99 0.44 4.87
C PHE A 462 -6.70 1.42 5.81
N SER A 463 -6.12 1.68 6.97
CA SER A 463 -6.76 2.41 8.06
C SER A 463 -5.75 3.13 8.94
N ALA A 464 -6.21 4.05 9.78
CA ALA A 464 -5.40 4.56 10.87
C ALA A 464 -6.19 4.66 12.16
N TYR A 465 -5.42 4.58 13.24
CA TYR A 465 -5.89 4.60 14.61
C TYR A 465 -5.08 5.60 15.43
N ARG A 466 -5.75 6.18 16.43
CA ARG A 466 -5.08 6.84 17.55
C ARG A 466 -5.11 5.95 18.77
N PHE A 467 -4.03 5.96 19.54
CA PHE A 467 -3.98 5.25 20.81
C PHE A 467 -4.68 6.04 21.91
N VAL A 468 -5.60 5.39 22.63
CA VAL A 468 -6.26 5.94 23.81
C VAL A 468 -5.79 5.14 25.04
N PRO A 469 -5.03 5.77 25.95
CA PRO A 469 -4.55 5.09 27.15
C PRO A 469 -5.70 4.56 28.00
N GLY A 470 -5.51 3.37 28.57
CA GLY A 470 -6.45 2.78 29.52
C GLY A 470 -6.40 3.49 30.86
N ALA A 471 -7.50 3.44 31.62
CA ALA A 471 -7.46 3.78 33.04
C ALA A 471 -6.53 2.81 33.80
N THR A 472 -6.00 3.23 34.95
CA THR A 472 -5.08 2.44 35.77
C THR A 472 -5.52 0.97 35.90
N GLY A 473 -4.68 0.04 35.42
CA GLY A 473 -4.95 -1.39 35.45
C GLY A 473 -5.78 -1.96 34.28
N LYS A 474 -6.13 -1.15 33.28
CA LYS A 474 -6.78 -1.60 32.03
C LYS A 474 -5.86 -1.38 30.82
N PRO A 475 -5.86 -2.29 29.83
CA PRO A 475 -5.15 -2.05 28.58
C PRO A 475 -5.74 -0.84 27.86
N GLY A 476 -4.89 -0.15 27.08
CA GLY A 476 -5.33 0.90 26.18
C GLY A 476 -6.15 0.36 25.03
N GLN A 477 -6.73 1.28 24.25
CA GLN A 477 -7.56 0.96 23.09
C GLN A 477 -7.08 1.74 21.88
N LEU A 478 -7.31 1.17 20.70
CA LEU A 478 -7.14 1.87 19.44
C LEU A 478 -8.50 2.40 18.99
N GLU A 479 -8.61 3.72 18.85
CA GLU A 479 -9.78 4.37 18.26
C GLU A 479 -9.50 4.71 16.80
N ARG A 480 -10.38 4.25 15.91
CA ARG A 480 -10.18 4.40 14.46
C ARG A 480 -10.42 5.84 14.04
N ASP A 481 -9.42 6.47 13.45
CA ASP A 481 -9.55 7.81 12.86
C ASP A 481 -10.23 7.70 11.50
N TRP A 482 -9.72 6.82 10.64
CA TRP A 482 -10.24 6.62 9.30
C TRP A 482 -10.02 5.21 8.79
N ARG A 483 -10.77 4.85 7.73
CA ARG A 483 -10.63 3.61 6.98
C ARG A 483 -10.89 3.86 5.51
N VAL A 484 -9.97 3.41 4.68
CA VAL A 484 -10.06 3.38 3.22
C VAL A 484 -10.38 1.95 2.80
N PHE A 485 -11.49 1.75 2.08
CA PHE A 485 -11.94 0.42 1.64
C PHE A 485 -11.22 -0.11 0.39
N ARG A 486 -9.90 0.11 0.35
CA ARG A 486 -8.94 -0.51 -0.57
C ARG A 486 -8.21 -1.64 0.18
N THR A 487 -8.12 -2.79 -0.47
CA THR A 487 -7.40 -3.96 0.04
C THR A 487 -6.03 -4.02 -0.61
N ASN A 488 -5.13 -4.88 -0.11
CA ASN A 488 -3.83 -5.16 -0.72
C ASN A 488 -2.87 -3.95 -0.71
N VAL A 489 -3.06 -3.02 0.21
CA VAL A 489 -2.12 -1.89 0.39
C VAL A 489 -0.98 -2.38 1.28
N VAL A 490 0.25 -2.31 0.78
CA VAL A 490 1.44 -2.82 1.46
C VAL A 490 2.62 -1.86 1.27
N ASN A 491 3.72 -2.10 1.99
CA ASN A 491 4.94 -1.28 1.95
C ASN A 491 4.63 0.22 2.18
N VAL A 492 3.82 0.51 3.19
CA VAL A 492 3.40 1.88 3.51
C VAL A 492 4.58 2.62 4.11
N THR A 493 5.12 3.57 3.36
CA THR A 493 6.37 4.25 3.69
C THR A 493 6.13 5.75 3.75
N PRO A 494 6.38 6.42 4.89
CA PRO A 494 6.35 7.88 4.96
C PRO A 494 7.51 8.47 4.16
N VAL A 495 7.25 9.52 3.39
CA VAL A 495 8.24 10.19 2.53
C VAL A 495 7.99 11.70 2.52
N SER A 496 9.05 12.51 2.49
CA SER A 496 8.95 13.97 2.39
C SER A 496 9.63 14.46 1.11
N PHE A 497 8.92 14.44 -0.01
CA PHE A 497 9.47 14.91 -1.31
C PHE A 497 9.82 16.40 -1.33
N SER A 498 9.17 17.21 -0.50
CA SER A 498 9.42 18.65 -0.35
C SER A 498 9.43 19.07 1.11
N ASP A 499 10.24 20.06 1.47
CA ASP A 499 10.41 20.53 2.86
C ASP A 499 9.07 20.86 3.54
N GLY A 500 8.69 20.01 4.51
CA GLY A 500 7.64 20.28 5.49
C GLY A 500 6.31 19.56 5.30
N THR A 501 6.13 18.71 4.28
CA THR A 501 4.92 17.89 4.12
C THR A 501 5.25 16.42 3.96
N GLU A 502 4.81 15.62 4.93
CA GLU A 502 4.91 14.16 4.90
C GLU A 502 3.79 13.58 4.01
N ASP A 503 4.21 12.90 2.94
CA ASP A 503 3.40 12.08 2.07
C ASP A 503 3.54 10.61 2.43
N LEU A 504 2.63 9.78 1.94
CA LEU A 504 2.68 8.32 2.07
C LEU A 504 2.89 7.67 0.71
N ALA A 505 4.01 6.98 0.55
CA ALA A 505 4.18 6.04 -0.54
C ALA A 505 3.54 4.69 -0.17
N VAL A 506 2.72 4.14 -1.05
CA VAL A 506 2.10 2.83 -0.86
C VAL A 506 2.20 1.99 -2.12
N ALA A 507 2.40 0.69 -1.98
CA ALA A 507 2.36 -0.28 -3.06
C ALA A 507 1.06 -1.09 -3.00
N ILE A 508 0.57 -1.54 -4.17
CA ILE A 508 -0.57 -2.44 -4.25
C ILE A 508 -0.08 -3.85 -4.58
N TYR A 509 -0.36 -4.78 -3.67
CA TYR A 509 0.01 -6.18 -3.81
C TYR A 509 -0.66 -6.82 -5.03
N GLY A 510 0.16 -7.45 -5.86
CA GLY A 510 -0.22 -8.24 -7.03
C GLY A 510 -0.36 -7.46 -8.33
N SER A 511 -0.07 -6.15 -8.35
CA SER A 511 -0.24 -5.32 -9.56
C SER A 511 0.96 -4.50 -9.98
N GLY A 512 1.90 -4.23 -9.07
CA GLY A 512 3.02 -3.31 -9.32
C GLY A 512 2.62 -1.83 -9.31
N GLU A 513 1.37 -1.51 -8.96
CA GLU A 513 0.96 -0.12 -8.75
C GLU A 513 1.63 0.44 -7.49
N TYR A 514 1.95 1.73 -7.56
CA TYR A 514 2.22 2.54 -6.39
C TYR A 514 1.45 3.85 -6.44
N LEU A 515 1.15 4.37 -5.26
CA LEU A 515 0.53 5.68 -5.09
C LEU A 515 1.34 6.52 -4.11
N ILE A 516 1.48 7.80 -4.42
CA ILE A 516 1.92 8.82 -3.47
C ILE A 516 0.67 9.56 -2.99
N LEU A 517 0.42 9.47 -1.69
CA LEU A 517 -0.79 9.95 -1.03
C LEU A 517 -0.44 11.14 -0.13
N HIS A 518 -1.00 12.29 -0.45
CA HIS A 518 -0.95 13.47 0.39
C HIS A 518 -2.22 13.55 1.24
N LYS A 519 -2.10 13.69 2.55
CA LYS A 519 -3.28 13.84 3.41
C LYS A 519 -4.02 15.13 3.06
N TRP A 520 -5.33 15.05 2.87
CA TRP A 520 -6.15 16.23 2.61
C TRP A 520 -7.39 16.25 3.50
N ASN A 521 -7.93 17.43 3.77
CA ASN A 521 -9.05 17.60 4.70
C ASN A 521 -10.39 17.79 3.97
N VAL A 522 -10.50 17.41 2.70
CA VAL A 522 -11.73 17.57 1.93
C VAL A 522 -12.70 16.45 2.32
N PRO A 523 -13.88 16.76 2.88
CA PRO A 523 -14.79 15.75 3.39
C PRO A 523 -15.67 15.22 2.24
N VAL A 524 -15.07 14.53 1.27
CA VAL A 524 -15.76 14.07 0.05
C VAL A 524 -16.91 13.10 0.34
N LEU A 525 -16.77 12.28 1.39
CA LEU A 525 -17.80 11.33 1.82
C LEU A 525 -19.09 12.04 2.27
N PRO A 526 -19.08 12.94 3.27
CA PRO A 526 -20.30 13.65 3.68
C PRO A 526 -20.81 14.60 2.59
N ILE A 527 -19.95 15.18 1.75
CA ILE A 527 -20.40 15.96 0.58
C ILE A 527 -21.25 15.07 -0.35
N SER A 528 -20.74 13.88 -0.70
CA SER A 528 -21.45 12.94 -1.59
C SER A 528 -22.74 12.43 -0.99
N ALA A 529 -22.71 12.09 0.31
CA ALA A 529 -23.91 11.70 1.06
C ALA A 529 -24.95 12.82 1.08
N GLY A 530 -24.51 14.07 1.31
CA GLY A 530 -25.36 15.26 1.30
C GLY A 530 -25.99 15.51 -0.08
N LEU A 531 -25.19 15.44 -1.15
CA LEU A 531 -25.68 15.55 -2.53
C LEU A 531 -26.72 14.48 -2.86
N PHE A 532 -26.49 13.24 -2.45
CA PHE A 532 -27.46 12.16 -2.62
C PHE A 532 -28.75 12.40 -1.83
N GLY A 533 -28.63 12.87 -0.59
CA GLY A 533 -29.77 13.28 0.22
C GLY A 533 -30.60 14.40 -0.43
N ILE A 534 -29.94 15.42 -0.99
CA ILE A 534 -30.58 16.51 -1.74
C ILE A 534 -31.35 15.96 -2.95
N VAL A 535 -30.75 15.03 -3.71
CA VAL A 535 -31.42 14.40 -4.86
C VAL A 535 -32.70 13.67 -4.44
N ILE A 536 -32.65 12.91 -3.34
CA ILE A 536 -33.83 12.22 -2.80
C ILE A 536 -34.89 13.23 -2.37
N ILE A 537 -34.55 14.21 -1.53
CA ILE A 537 -35.49 15.19 -0.99
C ILE A 537 -36.14 16.00 -2.13
N ALA A 538 -35.33 16.50 -3.08
CA ALA A 538 -35.83 17.23 -4.24
C ALA A 538 -36.76 16.37 -5.11
N GLY A 539 -36.46 15.08 -5.26
CA GLY A 539 -37.33 14.11 -5.94
C GLY A 539 -38.70 14.01 -5.28
N TRP A 540 -38.73 13.84 -3.96
CA TRP A 540 -39.98 13.79 -3.17
C TRP A 540 -40.78 15.10 -3.27
N VAL A 541 -40.13 16.26 -3.11
CA VAL A 541 -40.79 17.58 -3.21
C VAL A 541 -41.42 17.78 -4.60
N ASN A 542 -40.69 17.45 -5.66
CA ASN A 542 -41.21 17.55 -7.03
C ASN A 542 -42.37 16.59 -7.28
N ARG A 543 -42.30 15.37 -6.73
CA ARG A 543 -43.40 14.40 -6.80
C ARG A 543 -44.67 14.93 -6.14
N ILE A 544 -44.57 15.54 -4.96
CA ILE A 544 -45.72 16.12 -4.25
C ILE A 544 -46.32 17.30 -5.03
N ARG A 545 -45.48 18.17 -5.60
CA ARG A 545 -45.93 19.31 -6.42
C ARG A 545 -46.71 18.85 -7.66
N LEU A 546 -46.19 17.85 -8.37
CA LEU A 546 -46.87 17.27 -9.54
C LEU A 546 -48.21 16.63 -9.18
N TYR A 547 -48.30 15.98 -8.02
CA TYR A 547 -49.54 15.37 -7.54
C TYR A 547 -50.60 16.39 -7.14
N LYS A 548 -50.19 17.52 -6.53
CA LYS A 548 -51.09 18.64 -6.20
C LYS A 548 -51.59 19.36 -7.46
N GLY A 549 -50.71 19.60 -8.44
CA GLY A 549 -51.09 20.22 -9.72
C GLY A 549 -52.06 19.36 -10.53
N ALA A 550 -51.91 18.03 -10.50
CA ALA A 550 -52.83 17.10 -11.16
C ALA A 550 -54.19 16.92 -10.44
N LYS A 551 -54.35 17.44 -9.21
CA LYS A 551 -55.63 17.49 -8.49
C LYS A 551 -56.38 18.82 -8.67
N GLN A 552 -55.68 19.86 -9.15
CA GLN A 552 -56.25 21.21 -9.36
C GLN A 552 -56.62 21.48 -10.82
N ALA A 553 -56.12 20.66 -11.75
CA ALA A 553 -56.58 20.55 -13.14
C ALA A 553 -57.54 19.37 -13.23
#